data_AF-A0A450W5K8-F1
#
_entry.id   AF-A0A450W5K8-F1
#
_cell.length_a   1.000
_cell.length_b   1.000
_cell.length_c   1.000
_cell.angle_alpha   90.00
_cell.angle_beta   90.00
_cell.angle_gamma   90.00
#
_symmetry.space_group_name_H-M   'P 1'
#
loop_
_entity.id
_entity.type
_entity.pdbx_description
1 polymer ?
#
loop_
_entity_poly.entity_id
_entity_poly.type
_entity_poly.pdbx_seq_one_letter_code
_entity_poly.pdbx_strand_id
1 'polypeptide(L)' 'MSDKHVDSRSQWITRLRERRGENICAVAVANKNARTAWAVLTKKRPYALVSA' A
#
# COMPACT_ATOMS: atom_id res chain seq x y z
N MET A 1 -18.51 2.67 -13.82
CA MET A 1 -17.62 3.40 -12.89
C MET A 1 -17.21 2.41 -11.82
N SER A 2 -16.02 1.82 -11.90
CA SER A 2 -15.60 0.81 -10.93
C SER A 2 -15.27 1.51 -9.61
N ASP A 3 -15.89 1.06 -8.52
CA ASP A 3 -15.78 1.58 -7.15
C ASP A 3 -14.40 1.30 -6.49
N LYS A 4 -13.32 1.42 -7.27
CA LYS A 4 -11.94 1.00 -6.92
C LYS A 4 -11.31 1.88 -5.82
N HIS A 5 -11.90 3.03 -5.53
CA HIS A 5 -11.38 3.98 -4.52
C HIS A 5 -11.93 3.74 -3.12
N VAL A 6 -12.87 2.81 -2.94
CA VAL A 6 -13.45 2.50 -1.62
C VAL A 6 -12.60 1.49 -0.83
N ASP A 7 -11.64 0.82 -1.46
CA ASP A 7 -10.74 -0.09 -0.74
C ASP A 7 -10.03 0.60 0.44
N SER A 8 -9.88 -0.15 1.52
CA SER A 8 -9.24 0.29 2.77
C SER A 8 -7.85 0.90 2.53
N ARG A 9 -7.08 0.38 1.57
CA ARG A 9 -5.77 0.92 1.20
C ARG A 9 -5.90 2.29 0.55
N SER A 10 -6.83 2.43 -0.40
CA SER A 10 -7.09 3.70 -1.08
C SER A 10 -7.50 4.78 -0.08
N GLN A 11 -8.40 4.46 0.86
CA GLN A 11 -8.79 5.39 1.92
C GLN A 11 -7.62 5.77 2.84
N TRP A 12 -6.75 4.82 3.20
CA TRP A 12 -5.57 5.11 4.02
C TRP A 12 -4.60 6.05 3.29
N ILE A 13 -4.36 5.83 1.99
CA ILE A 13 -3.51 6.71 1.16
C ILE A 13 -4.09 8.11 1.13
N THR A 14 -5.39 8.26 0.84
CA THR A 14 -6.06 9.56 0.79
C THR A 14 -5.93 10.31 2.12
N ARG A 15 -6.27 9.66 3.25
CA ARG A 15 -6.16 10.28 4.59
C ARG A 15 -4.72 10.65 4.95
N LEU A 16 -3.75 9.84 4.54
CA LEU A 16 -2.34 10.11 4.79
C LEU A 16 -1.85 11.31 3.98
N ARG A 17 -2.23 11.36 2.69
CA ARG A 17 -1.95 12.48 1.78
C ARG A 17 -2.52 13.78 2.33
N GLU A 18 -3.78 13.79 2.78
CA GLU A 18 -4.43 14.96 3.37
C GLU A 18 -3.69 15.45 4.64
N ARG A 19 -3.24 14.53 5.50
CA ARG A 19 -2.62 14.89 6.78
C ARG A 19 -1.13 15.23 6.70
N ARG A 20 -0.41 14.74 5.69
CA ARG A 20 1.07 14.82 5.62
C ARG A 20 1.61 15.34 4.28
N GLY A 21 0.77 15.52 3.28
CA GLY A 21 1.17 15.96 1.94
C GLY A 21 1.66 14.82 1.03
N GLU A 22 1.84 15.17 -0.25
CA GLU A 22 2.12 14.24 -1.34
C GLU A 22 3.43 13.47 -1.14
N ASN A 23 4.54 14.19 -0.92
CA ASN A 23 5.88 13.59 -0.89
C ASN A 23 6.02 12.56 0.24
N ILE A 24 5.47 12.87 1.42
CA ILE A 24 5.49 11.95 2.56
C ILE A 24 4.60 10.73 2.27
N CYS A 25 3.43 10.94 1.68
CA CYS A 25 2.53 9.85 1.31
C CYS A 25 3.17 8.90 0.28
N ALA A 26 3.83 9.43 -0.75
CA ALA A 26 4.52 8.65 -1.76
C ALA A 26 5.59 7.74 -1.15
N VAL A 27 6.43 8.29 -0.26
CA VAL A 27 7.47 7.52 0.44
C VAL A 27 6.86 6.45 1.35
N ALA A 28 5.77 6.77 2.06
CA ALA A 28 5.11 5.81 2.94
C ALA A 28 4.50 4.63 2.17
N VAL A 29 3.87 4.89 1.01
CA VAL A 29 3.36 3.84 0.12
C VAL A 29 4.50 2.98 -0.41
N ALA A 30 5.60 3.60 -0.86
CA ALA A 30 6.79 2.88 -1.31
C ALA A 30 7.38 2.00 -0.21
N ASN A 31 7.48 2.50 1.03
CA ASN A 31 7.98 1.72 2.17
C ASN A 31 7.07 0.52 2.50
N LYS A 32 5.75 0.70 2.41
CA LYS A 32 4.79 -0.41 2.59
C LYS A 32 5.00 -1.49 1.53
N ASN A 33 5.20 -1.10 0.27
CA ASN A 33 5.48 -2.02 -0.82
C ASN A 33 6.84 -2.73 -0.64
N ALA A 34 7.88 -1.99 -0.24
CA ALA A 34 9.21 -2.55 0.02
C ALA A 34 9.18 -3.62 1.11
N ARG A 35 8.42 -3.40 2.19
CA ARG A 35 8.25 -4.40 3.26
C ARG A 35 7.53 -5.66 2.77
N THR A 36 6.53 -5.51 1.91
CA THR A 36 5.85 -6.65 1.26
C THR A 36 6.82 -7.43 0.38
N ALA A 37 7.59 -6.74 -0.47
CA ALA A 37 8.58 -7.38 -1.33
C ALA A 37 9.65 -8.12 -0.50
N TRP A 38 10.15 -7.50 0.57
CA TRP A 38 11.09 -8.14 1.49
C TRP A 38 10.53 -9.42 2.12
N ALA A 39 9.28 -9.40 2.59
CA ALA A 39 8.64 -10.58 3.17
C ALA A 39 8.47 -11.71 2.15
N VAL A 40 8.14 -11.39 0.90
CA VAL A 40 8.04 -12.36 -0.20
C VAL A 40 9.40 -13.01 -0.48
N LEU A 41 10.44 -12.18 -0.66
CA LEU A 41 11.80 -12.63 -0.98
C LEU A 41 12.41 -13.46 0.14
N THR A 42 12.30 -13.01 1.38
CA THR A 42 12.87 -13.69 2.55
C THR A 42 12.18 -15.02 2.83
N LYS A 43 10.87 -15.11 2.62
CA LYS A 43 10.10 -16.35 2.86
C LYS A 43 10.15 -17.33 1.68
N LYS A 44 10.77 -16.96 0.54
CA LYS A 44 10.77 -17.73 -0.73
C LYS A 44 9.37 -18.20 -1.14
N ARG A 45 8.35 -17.40 -0.84
CA ARG A 45 6.96 -17.69 -1.22
C ARG A 45 6.56 -16.79 -2.39
N PRO A 46 5.72 -17.25 -3.32
CA PRO A 46 5.17 -16.38 -4.33
C PRO A 46 4.35 -15.26 -3.68
N TYR A 47 4.26 -14.11 -4.37
CA TYR A 47 3.38 -13.03 -3.94
C TYR A 47 1.93 -13.52 -3.94
N ALA A 48 1.31 -13.54 -2.78
CA ALA A 48 -0.12 -13.78 -2.64
C ALA A 48 -0.80 -12.43 -2.41
N LEU A 49 -1.83 -12.15 -3.21
CA LEU A 49 -2.77 -11.10 -2.85
C LEU A 49 -3.40 -11.50 -1.52
N VAL A 50 -3.26 -10.64 -0.52
CA VAL A 50 -4.08 -10.76 0.69
C VAL A 50 -5.50 -10.39 0.26
N SER A 51 -6.27 -11.40 -0.16
CA SER A 51 -7.71 -11.25 -0.32
C SER A 51 -8.30 -11.03 1.07
N ALA A 52 -8.85 -9.84 1.27
CA ALA A 52 -9.76 -9.54 2.37
C ALA A 52 -11.17 -9.98 1.99
#